data_AF-A0A928YLD4-F1
#
_entry.id   AF-A0A928YLD4-F1
#
_cell.length_a   1.000
_cell.length_b   1.000
_cell.length_c   1.000
_cell.angle_alpha   90.00
_cell.angle_beta   90.00
_cell.angle_gamma   90.00
#
_symmetry.space_group_name_H-M   'P 1'
#
loop_
_entity.id
_entity.type
_entity.pdbx_description
1 polymer ?
#
loop_
_entity_poly.entity_id
_entity_poly.type
_entity_poly.pdbx_seq_one_letter_code
_entity_poly.pdbx_strand_id
1 'polypeptide(L)'
;MSADTFIYLIGVGGTALLACGVAWIFAAPLFSTSLSGGAHKKTALMLIVAVPLLGLSGYLFLGERFMADAPLAPRLVGAPETLPAGAIVVRLETQLRTTPDNAKAWGLLARVRHNMGAYDKAALAWRRLLILAPDASVYIGLAETLIKSEGDIIGEEALSLIDEGYRLSPSHIGARFWRGLAWQQQGNTIQAQQIWQSLYNDLPPDIPLAKMLARQLAP
;
A
#
# COMPACT_ATOMS: atom_id res chain seq x y z
N MET A 1 15.62 -8.40 -14.37
CA MET A 1 15.74 -6.94 -14.20
C MET A 1 14.61 -6.32 -15.00
N SER A 2 13.52 -5.94 -14.34
CA SER A 2 12.21 -5.70 -14.95
C SER A 2 12.11 -4.32 -15.63
N ALA A 3 11.22 -4.23 -16.62
CA ALA A 3 10.97 -3.05 -17.46
C ALA A 3 10.64 -1.78 -16.65
N ASP A 4 10.19 -1.92 -15.41
CA ASP A 4 9.82 -0.81 -14.52
C ASP A 4 11.02 0.01 -14.04
N THR A 5 12.22 -0.60 -13.98
CA THR A 5 13.46 0.13 -13.66
C THR A 5 13.89 1.05 -14.81
N PHE A 6 13.48 0.74 -16.05
CA PHE A 6 13.85 1.52 -17.23
C PHE A 6 13.02 2.80 -17.38
N ILE A 7 11.75 2.78 -16.98
CA ILE A 7 10.85 3.94 -17.05
C ILE A 7 11.20 4.98 -15.96
N TYR A 8 11.61 4.54 -14.76
CA TYR A 8 12.04 5.44 -13.69
C TYR A 8 13.34 6.20 -14.00
N LEU A 9 14.25 5.59 -14.77
CA LEU A 9 15.52 6.22 -15.15
C LEU A 9 15.34 7.32 -16.22
N ILE A 10 14.31 7.20 -17.06
CA ILE A 10 14.00 8.20 -18.10
C ILE A 10 13.23 9.40 -17.51
N GLY A 11 12.42 9.20 -16.46
CA GLY A 11 11.66 10.27 -15.81
C GLY A 11 12.51 11.27 -15.01
N VAL A 12 13.55 10.80 -14.31
CA VAL A 12 14.40 11.65 -13.44
C VAL A 12 15.57 12.26 -14.21
N GLY A 13 16.06 11.60 -15.27
CA GLY A 13 17.10 12.14 -16.16
C GLY A 13 16.61 13.28 -17.06
N GLY A 14 15.33 13.24 -17.49
CA GLY A 14 14.75 14.23 -18.39
C GLY A 14 14.57 15.62 -17.76
N THR A 15 14.25 15.70 -16.47
CA THR A 15 14.02 16.99 -15.79
C THR A 15 15.31 17.75 -15.50
N ALA A 16 16.43 17.05 -15.29
CA ALA A 16 17.74 17.67 -15.08
C ALA A 16 18.30 18.29 -16.37
N LEU A 17 18.08 17.65 -17.52
CA LEU A 17 18.52 18.16 -18.82
C LEU A 17 17.71 19.38 -19.28
N LEU A 18 16.40 19.42 -18.98
CA LEU A 18 15.57 20.60 -19.24
C LEU A 18 15.99 21.80 -18.36
N ALA A 19 16.33 21.58 -17.09
CA ALA A 19 16.80 22.65 -16.21
C ALA A 19 18.14 23.26 -16.67
N CYS A 20 19.09 22.43 -17.10
CA CYS A 20 20.36 22.91 -17.66
C CYS A 20 20.19 23.61 -19.02
N GLY A 21 19.28 23.11 -19.86
CA GLY A 21 18.98 23.73 -21.17
C GLY A 21 18.37 25.12 -21.04
N VAL A 22 17.41 25.31 -20.14
CA VAL A 22 16.82 26.63 -19.87
C VAL A 22 17.85 27.59 -19.27
N ALA A 23 18.70 27.11 -18.35
CA ALA A 23 19.79 27.91 -17.80
C ALA A 23 20.80 28.36 -18.87
N TRP A 24 21.12 27.51 -19.85
CA TRP A 24 22.02 27.87 -20.95
C TRP A 24 21.39 28.91 -21.90
N ILE A 25 20.10 28.83 -22.19
CA ILE A 25 19.40 29.80 -23.06
C ILE A 25 19.40 31.20 -22.43
N PHE A 26 19.23 31.31 -21.11
CA PHE A 26 19.31 32.59 -20.39
C PHE A 26 20.75 33.06 -20.14
N ALA A 27 21.73 32.15 -20.05
CA ALA A 27 23.14 32.49 -19.83
C ALA A 27 23.92 32.78 -21.13
N ALA A 28 23.52 32.22 -22.27
CA ALA A 28 24.18 32.41 -23.56
C ALA A 28 24.39 33.88 -23.98
N PRO A 29 23.41 34.81 -23.80
CA PRO A 29 23.63 36.22 -24.16
C PRO A 29 24.60 36.96 -23.21
N LEU A 30 24.88 36.41 -22.01
CA LEU A 30 25.88 36.97 -21.09
C LEU A 30 27.33 36.65 -21.50
N PHE A 31 27.55 35.59 -22.27
CA PHE A 31 28.88 35.20 -22.76
C PHE A 31 29.19 35.69 -24.17
N SER A 32 28.18 36.01 -24.99
CA SER A 32 28.36 36.48 -26.36
C SER A 32 28.55 37.99 -26.51
N THR A 33 28.33 38.76 -25.44
CA THR A 33 28.63 40.20 -25.43
C THR A 33 30.08 40.40 -24.98
N SER A 34 30.93 40.91 -25.89
CA SER A 34 32.24 41.46 -25.52
C SER A 34 32.01 42.70 -24.66
N LEU A 35 31.91 42.48 -23.34
CA LEU A 35 31.57 43.52 -22.36
C LEU A 35 32.85 44.19 -21.86
N SER A 36 33.24 45.28 -22.52
CA SER A 36 34.29 46.19 -22.07
C SER A 36 33.74 47.15 -20.99
N GLY A 37 34.09 46.91 -19.73
CA GLY A 37 33.82 47.85 -18.63
C GLY A 37 33.67 47.18 -17.25
N GLY A 38 34.50 47.56 -16.28
CA GLY A 38 34.58 46.96 -14.94
C GLY A 38 33.30 47.05 -14.08
N ALA A 39 32.35 47.91 -14.45
CA ALA A 39 31.04 48.02 -13.77
C ALA A 39 30.11 46.83 -14.08
N HIS A 40 30.18 46.29 -15.29
CA HIS A 40 29.26 45.22 -15.75
C HIS A 40 29.66 43.83 -15.26
N LYS A 41 30.95 43.61 -14.95
CA LYS A 41 31.42 42.38 -14.28
C LYS A 41 30.89 42.27 -12.85
N LYS A 42 30.76 43.40 -12.14
CA LYS A 42 30.19 43.43 -10.78
C LYS A 42 28.70 43.11 -10.79
N THR A 43 27.94 43.62 -11.74
CA THR A 43 26.50 43.31 -11.87
C THR A 43 26.26 41.85 -12.24
N ALA A 44 27.08 41.27 -13.12
CA ALA A 44 26.99 39.84 -13.46
C ALA A 44 27.29 38.93 -12.25
N LEU A 45 28.34 39.25 -11.48
CA LEU A 45 28.68 38.51 -10.26
C LEU A 45 27.58 38.64 -9.18
N MET A 46 26.98 39.82 -9.06
CA MET A 46 25.90 40.07 -8.11
C MET A 46 24.65 39.23 -8.44
N LEU A 47 24.29 39.09 -9.72
CA LEU A 47 23.17 38.24 -10.14
C LEU A 47 23.42 36.75 -9.89
N ILE A 48 24.66 36.27 -10.13
CA ILE A 48 25.06 34.87 -9.86
C ILE A 48 24.90 34.50 -8.39
N VAL A 49 25.08 35.44 -7.47
CA VAL A 49 24.95 35.21 -6.02
C VAL A 49 23.51 35.48 -5.54
N ALA A 50 22.86 36.51 -6.06
CA ALA A 50 21.52 36.91 -5.62
C ALA A 50 20.44 35.89 -5.98
N VAL A 51 20.51 35.28 -7.17
CA VAL A 51 19.52 34.29 -7.63
C VAL A 51 19.51 33.03 -6.75
N PRO A 52 20.63 32.34 -6.47
CA PRO A 52 20.63 31.18 -5.58
C PRO A 52 20.31 31.54 -4.13
N LEU A 53 20.68 32.73 -3.64
CA LEU A 53 20.27 33.19 -2.30
C LEU A 53 18.77 33.42 -2.20
N LEU A 54 18.14 33.99 -3.23
CA LEU A 54 16.69 34.14 -3.31
C LEU A 54 15.99 32.78 -3.42
N GLY A 55 16.57 31.85 -4.19
CA GLY A 55 16.09 30.48 -4.29
C GLY A 55 16.18 29.73 -2.94
N LEU A 56 17.31 29.86 -2.24
CA LEU A 56 17.50 29.27 -0.91
C LEU A 56 16.60 29.92 0.14
N SER A 57 16.46 31.25 0.12
CA SER A 57 15.56 31.98 1.01
C SER A 57 14.10 31.57 0.76
N GLY A 58 13.68 31.52 -0.50
CA GLY A 58 12.37 31.00 -0.88
C GLY A 58 12.19 29.54 -0.46
N TYR A 59 13.22 28.70 -0.62
CA TYR A 59 13.19 27.31 -0.18
C TYR A 59 13.05 27.17 1.34
N LEU A 60 13.72 27.98 2.13
CA LEU A 60 13.61 27.94 3.59
C LEU A 60 12.25 28.51 4.05
N PHE A 61 11.80 29.62 3.47
CA PHE A 61 10.57 30.31 3.86
C PHE A 61 9.29 29.59 3.39
N LEU A 62 9.30 29.01 2.18
CA LEU A 62 8.20 28.18 1.69
C LEU A 62 8.34 26.73 2.16
N GLY A 63 9.57 26.22 2.33
CA GLY A 63 9.82 24.86 2.80
C GLY A 63 9.24 24.62 4.17
N GLU A 64 9.47 25.50 5.15
CA GLU A 64 8.82 25.37 6.47
C GLU A 64 7.29 25.48 6.38
N ARG A 65 6.76 26.30 5.47
CA ARG A 65 5.31 26.54 5.38
C ARG A 65 4.53 25.44 4.65
N PHE A 66 5.18 24.69 3.75
CA PHE A 66 4.58 23.56 3.01
C PHE A 66 4.99 22.18 3.56
N MET A 67 6.08 22.08 4.33
CA MET A 67 6.59 20.81 4.90
C MET A 67 6.50 20.72 6.43
N ALA A 68 5.98 21.74 7.13
CA ALA A 68 5.59 21.55 8.52
C ALA A 68 4.41 20.56 8.55
N ASP A 69 4.74 19.28 8.75
CA ASP A 69 3.80 18.25 9.14
C ASP A 69 2.97 18.80 10.29
N ALA A 70 1.71 19.21 10.03
CA ALA A 70 0.86 19.63 11.11
C ALA A 70 0.85 18.50 12.16
N PRO A 71 0.95 18.82 13.47
CA PRO A 71 1.21 17.82 14.49
C PRO A 71 0.28 16.61 14.30
N LEU A 72 0.85 15.41 14.25
CA LEU A 72 0.09 14.19 13.98
C LEU A 72 -0.89 13.88 15.11
N ALA A 73 -0.57 14.30 16.34
CA ALA A 73 -1.35 14.04 17.54
C ALA A 73 -2.80 14.56 17.47
N PRO A 74 -3.08 15.81 17.07
CA PRO A 74 -4.45 16.29 16.85
C PRO A 74 -5.26 15.50 15.81
N ARG A 75 -4.62 14.84 14.83
CA ARG A 75 -5.29 14.07 13.77
C ARG A 75 -5.69 12.65 14.19
N LEU A 76 -5.25 12.19 15.37
CA LEU A 76 -5.60 10.87 15.93
C LEU A 76 -6.76 10.95 16.94
N VAL A 77 -7.29 12.15 17.19
CA VAL A 77 -8.39 12.39 18.14
C VAL A 77 -9.73 12.23 17.40
N GLY A 78 -10.37 11.08 17.60
CA GLY A 78 -11.65 10.74 16.99
C GLY A 78 -12.02 9.26 17.17
N ALA A 79 -13.28 8.93 16.88
CA ALA A 79 -13.69 7.53 16.76
C ALA A 79 -12.94 6.89 15.57
N PRO A 80 -12.52 5.61 15.65
CA PRO A 80 -11.84 4.93 14.54
C PRO A 80 -12.56 5.04 13.19
N GLU A 81 -13.89 5.15 13.21
CA GLU A 81 -14.76 5.23 12.03
C GLU A 81 -14.64 6.56 11.26
N THR A 82 -14.21 7.64 11.93
CA THR A 82 -14.05 8.97 11.30
C THR A 82 -12.62 9.26 10.86
N LEU A 83 -11.69 8.32 11.11
CA LEU A 83 -10.28 8.50 10.81
C LEU A 83 -9.93 7.90 9.44
N PRO A 84 -9.06 8.56 8.65
CA PRO A 84 -8.53 7.95 7.45
C PRO A 84 -7.73 6.69 7.82
N ALA A 85 -7.74 5.67 6.96
CA ALA A 85 -7.13 4.37 7.24
C ALA A 85 -5.66 4.48 7.70
N GLY A 86 -4.88 5.40 7.11
CA GLY A 86 -3.50 5.66 7.53
C GLY A 86 -3.37 6.19 8.98
N ALA A 87 -4.30 7.02 9.45
CA ALA A 87 -4.33 7.50 10.83
C ALA A 87 -4.67 6.36 11.81
N ILE A 88 -5.56 5.45 11.43
CA ILE A 88 -5.89 4.25 12.21
C ILE A 88 -4.63 3.38 12.37
N VAL A 89 -3.87 3.18 11.29
CA VAL A 89 -2.60 2.41 11.32
C VAL A 89 -1.62 3.03 12.32
N VAL A 90 -1.35 4.33 12.24
CA VAL A 90 -0.39 4.98 13.15
C VAL A 90 -0.84 4.88 14.61
N ARG A 91 -2.14 5.05 14.87
CA ARG A 91 -2.70 4.90 16.23
C ARG A 91 -2.48 3.47 16.76
N LEU A 92 -2.78 2.46 15.94
CA LEU A 92 -2.62 1.05 16.32
C LEU A 92 -1.15 0.70 16.52
N GLU A 93 -0.24 1.14 15.64
CA GLU A 93 1.19 0.92 15.83
C GLU A 93 1.70 1.58 17.10
N THR A 94 1.23 2.78 17.41
CA THR A 94 1.58 3.48 18.66
C THR A 94 1.08 2.74 19.89
N GLN A 95 -0.14 2.22 19.84
CA GLN A 95 -0.70 1.39 20.91
C GLN A 95 0.08 0.07 21.06
N LEU A 96 0.44 -0.58 19.95
CA LEU A 96 1.14 -1.87 19.97
C LEU A 96 2.59 -1.76 20.48
N ARG A 97 3.20 -0.57 20.45
CA ARG A 97 4.50 -0.34 21.10
C ARG A 97 4.43 -0.47 22.62
N THR A 98 3.31 -0.10 23.24
CA THR A 98 3.11 -0.20 24.69
C THR A 98 2.34 -1.46 25.09
N THR A 99 1.51 -2.00 24.20
CA THR A 99 0.75 -3.25 24.41
C THR A 99 1.01 -4.26 23.28
N PRO A 100 2.19 -4.88 23.22
CA PRO A 100 2.60 -5.73 22.10
C PRO A 100 1.82 -7.05 21.98
N ASP A 101 1.12 -7.47 23.02
CA ASP A 101 0.36 -8.73 23.05
C ASP A 101 -1.15 -8.51 22.89
N ASN A 102 -1.55 -7.30 22.49
CA ASN A 102 -2.95 -6.99 22.23
C ASN A 102 -3.41 -7.59 20.90
N ALA A 103 -3.90 -8.83 20.95
CA ALA A 103 -4.42 -9.57 19.79
C ALA A 103 -5.50 -8.79 19.01
N LYS A 104 -6.41 -8.08 19.71
CA LYS A 104 -7.46 -7.29 19.05
C LYS A 104 -6.88 -6.16 18.19
N ALA A 105 -5.87 -5.45 18.72
CA ALA A 105 -5.19 -4.39 17.98
C ALA A 105 -4.41 -4.93 16.77
N TRP A 106 -3.74 -6.08 16.90
CA TRP A 106 -3.08 -6.74 15.77
C TRP A 106 -4.07 -7.15 14.67
N GLY A 107 -5.22 -7.70 15.04
CA GLY A 107 -6.24 -8.10 14.05
C GLY A 107 -6.84 -6.91 13.30
N LEU A 108 -7.09 -5.80 14.00
CA LEU A 108 -7.56 -4.59 13.34
C LEU A 108 -6.47 -4.01 12.42
N LEU A 109 -5.21 -3.97 12.87
CA LEU A 109 -4.09 -3.49 12.08
C LEU A 109 -3.93 -4.30 10.80
N ALA A 110 -4.03 -5.63 10.90
CA ALA A 110 -3.93 -6.53 9.76
C ALA A 110 -5.03 -6.27 8.72
N ARG A 111 -6.30 -6.20 9.16
CA ARG A 111 -7.44 -5.90 8.27
C ARG A 111 -7.36 -4.51 7.62
N VAL A 112 -6.99 -3.48 8.39
CA VAL A 112 -6.86 -2.12 7.84
C VAL A 112 -5.75 -2.08 6.79
N ARG A 113 -4.59 -2.67 7.06
CA ARG A 113 -3.49 -2.75 6.08
C ARG A 113 -3.87 -3.57 4.85
N HIS A 114 -4.62 -4.66 5.03
CA HIS A 114 -5.13 -5.47 3.93
C HIS A 114 -6.02 -4.62 3.01
N ASN A 115 -7.02 -3.93 3.59
CA ASN A 115 -7.95 -3.09 2.82
C ASN A 115 -7.26 -1.90 2.13
N MET A 116 -6.12 -1.45 2.65
CA MET A 116 -5.28 -0.43 2.02
C MET A 116 -4.39 -0.97 0.88
N GLY A 117 -4.40 -2.28 0.60
CA GLY A 117 -3.51 -2.93 -0.35
C GLY A 117 -2.08 -3.10 0.15
N ALA A 118 -1.80 -2.82 1.43
CA ALA A 118 -0.48 -3.00 2.03
C ALA A 118 -0.30 -4.46 2.50
N TYR A 119 -0.40 -5.41 1.56
CA TYR A 119 -0.51 -6.84 1.85
C TYR A 119 0.70 -7.39 2.62
N ASP A 120 1.93 -7.01 2.27
CA ASP A 120 3.13 -7.46 3.00
C ASP A 120 3.09 -7.08 4.49
N LYS A 121 2.70 -5.83 4.77
CA LYS A 121 2.58 -5.33 6.15
C LYS A 121 1.38 -5.92 6.88
N ALA A 122 0.31 -6.25 6.15
CA ALA A 122 -0.85 -6.93 6.70
C ALA A 122 -0.50 -8.37 7.09
N ALA A 123 0.24 -9.09 6.24
CA ALA A 123 0.70 -10.46 6.51
C ALA A 123 1.55 -10.53 7.78
N LEU A 124 2.45 -9.57 8.01
CA LEU A 124 3.23 -9.50 9.26
C LEU A 124 2.33 -9.34 10.50
N ALA A 125 1.31 -8.48 10.42
CA ALA A 125 0.37 -8.28 11.52
C ALA A 125 -0.50 -9.52 11.76
N TRP A 126 -0.95 -10.19 10.69
CA TRP A 126 -1.66 -11.47 10.77
C TRP A 126 -0.80 -12.57 11.40
N ARG A 127 0.47 -12.71 11.01
CA ARG A 127 1.40 -13.69 11.62
C ARG A 127 1.59 -13.42 13.11
N ARG A 128 1.69 -12.16 13.52
CA ARG A 128 1.77 -11.81 14.96
C ARG A 128 0.47 -12.18 15.68
N LEU A 129 -0.69 -11.91 15.08
CA LEU A 129 -1.97 -12.33 15.63
C LEU A 129 -2.08 -13.86 15.74
N LEU A 130 -1.61 -14.59 14.73
CA LEU A 130 -1.64 -16.06 14.70
C LEU A 130 -0.88 -16.66 15.90
N ILE A 131 0.23 -16.04 16.32
CA ILE A 131 0.98 -16.45 17.51
C ILE A 131 0.18 -16.18 18.80
N LEU A 132 -0.55 -15.06 18.86
CA LEU A 132 -1.25 -14.62 20.06
C LEU A 132 -2.62 -15.28 20.26
N ALA A 133 -3.37 -15.49 19.18
CA ALA A 133 -4.74 -15.99 19.18
C ALA A 133 -5.03 -16.70 17.84
N PRO A 134 -4.57 -17.96 17.66
CA PRO A 134 -4.86 -18.72 16.46
C PRO A 134 -6.33 -19.12 16.43
N ASP A 135 -7.03 -18.77 15.36
CA ASP A 135 -8.37 -19.24 15.03
C ASP A 135 -8.56 -19.35 13.52
N ALA A 136 -9.64 -20.01 13.08
CA ALA A 136 -9.92 -20.20 11.65
C ALA A 136 -9.95 -18.88 10.86
N SER A 137 -10.50 -17.81 11.42
CA SER A 137 -10.58 -16.51 10.74
C SER A 137 -9.21 -15.83 10.61
N VAL A 138 -8.29 -16.05 11.55
CA VAL A 138 -6.90 -15.56 11.48
C VAL A 138 -6.11 -16.30 10.40
N TYR A 139 -6.24 -17.63 10.34
CA TYR A 139 -5.64 -18.43 9.26
C TYR A 139 -6.14 -17.97 7.88
N ILE A 140 -7.47 -17.83 7.73
CA ILE A 140 -8.06 -17.39 6.47
C ILE A 140 -7.71 -15.93 6.13
N GLY A 141 -7.68 -15.03 7.11
CA GLY A 141 -7.28 -13.64 6.88
C GLY A 141 -5.82 -13.51 6.42
N LEU A 142 -4.92 -14.34 6.95
CA LEU A 142 -3.54 -14.41 6.47
C LEU A 142 -3.48 -14.99 5.05
N ALA A 143 -4.17 -16.10 4.79
CA ALA A 143 -4.21 -16.73 3.46
C ALA A 143 -4.71 -15.77 2.38
N GLU A 144 -5.85 -15.12 2.62
CA GLU A 144 -6.41 -14.10 1.73
C GLU A 144 -5.43 -12.96 1.46
N THR A 145 -4.70 -12.52 2.49
CA THR A 145 -3.69 -11.47 2.34
C THR A 145 -2.53 -11.92 1.44
N LEU A 146 -2.06 -13.17 1.59
CA LEU A 146 -0.99 -13.72 0.76
C LEU A 146 -1.44 -13.90 -0.70
N ILE A 147 -2.66 -14.40 -0.90
CA ILE A 147 -3.27 -14.53 -2.23
C ILE A 147 -3.34 -13.17 -2.93
N LYS A 148 -3.73 -12.13 -2.20
CA LYS A 148 -3.77 -10.77 -2.73
C LYS A 148 -2.38 -10.19 -3.02
N SER A 149 -1.36 -10.49 -2.21
CA SER A 149 0.02 -10.09 -2.53
C SER A 149 0.57 -10.80 -3.78
N GLU A 150 0.07 -11.99 -4.09
CA GLU A 150 0.49 -12.81 -5.23
C GLU A 150 -0.41 -12.60 -6.47
N GLY A 151 -1.24 -11.56 -6.50
CA GLY A 151 -2.09 -11.25 -7.66
C GLY A 151 -3.23 -12.24 -7.88
N ASP A 152 -3.87 -12.68 -6.79
CA ASP A 152 -4.99 -13.64 -6.77
C ASP A 152 -4.61 -15.09 -7.12
N ILE A 153 -3.33 -15.43 -7.03
CA ILE A 153 -2.80 -16.79 -7.15
C ILE A 153 -2.73 -17.44 -5.76
N ILE A 154 -3.16 -18.69 -5.65
CA ILE A 154 -3.05 -19.47 -4.40
C ILE A 154 -1.73 -20.23 -4.40
N GLY A 155 -0.72 -19.64 -3.76
CA GLY A 155 0.56 -20.30 -3.47
C GLY A 155 0.46 -21.39 -2.40
N GLU A 156 1.55 -22.14 -2.21
CA GLU A 156 1.63 -23.28 -1.28
C GLU A 156 1.38 -22.87 0.18
N GLU A 157 1.93 -21.73 0.61
CA GLU A 157 1.71 -21.23 1.97
C GLU A 157 0.24 -20.86 2.20
N ALA A 158 -0.37 -20.14 1.25
CA ALA A 158 -1.79 -19.79 1.33
C ALA A 158 -2.68 -21.03 1.39
N LEU A 159 -2.37 -22.06 0.59
CA LEU A 159 -3.08 -23.34 0.62
C LEU A 159 -3.00 -24.01 1.99
N SER A 160 -1.80 -24.09 2.58
CA SER A 160 -1.60 -24.66 3.92
C SER A 160 -2.43 -23.92 4.99
N LEU A 161 -2.47 -22.59 4.92
CA LEU A 161 -3.27 -21.77 5.82
C LEU A 161 -4.79 -21.97 5.61
N ILE A 162 -5.23 -22.11 4.35
CA ILE A 162 -6.64 -22.41 4.03
C ILE A 162 -7.05 -23.76 4.63
N ASP A 163 -6.23 -24.79 4.42
CA ASP A 163 -6.50 -26.13 4.92
C ASP A 163 -6.54 -26.15 6.45
N GLU A 164 -5.64 -25.42 7.12
CA GLU A 164 -5.64 -25.32 8.57
C GLU A 164 -6.86 -24.54 9.10
N GLY A 165 -7.23 -23.44 8.45
CA GLY A 165 -8.45 -22.70 8.76
C GLY A 165 -9.72 -23.55 8.58
N TYR A 166 -9.77 -24.35 7.51
CA TYR A 166 -10.85 -25.31 7.27
C TYR A 166 -10.88 -26.43 8.32
N ARG A 167 -9.72 -26.96 8.72
CA ARG A 167 -9.58 -27.99 9.75
C ARG A 167 -10.11 -27.50 11.09
N LEU A 168 -9.83 -26.25 11.46
CA LEU A 168 -10.31 -25.63 12.70
C LEU A 168 -11.82 -25.34 12.67
N SER A 169 -12.34 -24.91 11.52
CA SER A 169 -13.77 -24.62 11.37
C SER A 169 -14.26 -24.97 9.96
N PRO A 170 -14.75 -26.19 9.74
CA PRO A 170 -15.26 -26.64 8.44
C PRO A 170 -16.48 -25.83 7.96
N SER A 171 -17.20 -25.19 8.88
CA SER A 171 -18.35 -24.31 8.57
C SER A 171 -17.94 -22.86 8.29
N HIS A 172 -16.66 -22.49 8.45
CA HIS A 172 -16.21 -21.13 8.20
C HIS A 172 -16.36 -20.76 6.73
N ILE A 173 -17.20 -19.76 6.45
CA ILE A 173 -17.58 -19.32 5.09
C ILE A 173 -16.34 -19.05 4.24
N GLY A 174 -15.39 -18.25 4.76
CA GLY A 174 -14.16 -17.92 4.05
C GLY A 174 -13.28 -19.13 3.78
N ALA A 175 -13.24 -20.11 4.69
CA ALA A 175 -12.39 -21.29 4.52
C ALA A 175 -12.93 -22.17 3.37
N ARG A 176 -14.25 -22.39 3.33
CA ARG A 176 -14.91 -23.12 2.25
C ARG A 176 -14.77 -22.40 0.91
N PHE A 177 -14.92 -21.08 0.91
CA PHE A 177 -14.76 -20.28 -0.30
C PHE A 177 -13.35 -20.41 -0.89
N TRP A 178 -12.32 -20.11 -0.10
CA TRP A 178 -10.93 -20.15 -0.56
C TRP A 178 -10.46 -21.57 -0.91
N ARG A 179 -10.95 -22.59 -0.21
CA ARG A 179 -10.66 -23.99 -0.54
C ARG A 179 -11.28 -24.43 -1.86
N GLY A 180 -12.51 -23.99 -2.16
CA GLY A 180 -13.11 -24.19 -3.48
C GLY A 180 -12.32 -23.50 -4.59
N LEU A 181 -11.83 -22.27 -4.32
CA LEU A 181 -11.00 -21.56 -5.29
C LEU A 181 -9.67 -22.27 -5.52
N ALA A 182 -9.04 -22.81 -4.47
CA ALA A 182 -7.82 -23.61 -4.57
C ALA A 182 -8.03 -24.84 -5.46
N TRP A 183 -9.13 -25.59 -5.24
CA TRP A 183 -9.48 -26.72 -6.11
C TRP A 183 -9.69 -26.30 -7.56
N GLN A 184 -10.34 -25.16 -7.79
CA GLN A 184 -10.54 -24.64 -9.15
C GLN A 184 -9.21 -24.27 -9.83
N GLN A 185 -8.29 -23.58 -9.14
CA GLN A 185 -6.98 -23.23 -9.69
C GLN A 185 -6.11 -24.45 -9.97
N GLN A 186 -6.32 -25.56 -9.25
CA GLN A 186 -5.67 -26.85 -9.50
C GLN A 186 -6.34 -27.67 -10.62
N GLY A 187 -7.39 -27.16 -11.26
CA GLY A 187 -8.14 -27.86 -12.32
C GLY A 187 -9.13 -28.91 -11.81
N ASN A 188 -9.32 -29.02 -10.49
CA ASN A 188 -10.26 -29.97 -9.88
C ASN A 188 -11.66 -29.34 -9.74
N THR A 189 -12.30 -29.10 -10.88
CA THR A 189 -13.60 -28.41 -10.94
C THR A 189 -14.71 -29.14 -10.19
N ILE A 190 -14.68 -30.48 -10.16
CA ILE A 190 -15.71 -31.28 -9.46
C ILE A 190 -15.65 -31.02 -7.95
N GLN A 191 -14.47 -31.04 -7.34
CA GLN A 191 -14.33 -30.76 -5.91
C GLN A 191 -14.66 -29.31 -5.57
N ALA A 192 -14.28 -28.36 -6.44
CA ALA A 192 -14.63 -26.95 -6.28
C ALA A 192 -16.15 -26.73 -6.31
N GLN A 193 -16.87 -27.35 -7.25
CA GLN A 193 -18.33 -27.25 -7.33
C GLN A 193 -19.01 -27.87 -6.12
N GLN A 194 -18.56 -29.03 -5.64
CA GLN A 194 -19.14 -29.69 -4.47
C GLN A 194 -19.06 -28.80 -3.22
N ILE A 195 -17.89 -28.22 -2.94
CA ILE A 195 -17.71 -27.39 -1.74
C ILE A 195 -18.48 -26.07 -1.85
N TRP A 196 -18.53 -25.44 -3.02
CA TRP A 196 -19.28 -24.21 -3.23
C TRP A 196 -20.79 -24.40 -3.29
N GLN A 197 -21.28 -25.53 -3.82
CA GLN A 197 -22.70 -25.86 -3.77
C GLN A 197 -23.15 -26.07 -2.33
N SER A 198 -22.36 -26.81 -1.56
CA SER A 198 -22.61 -27.00 -0.12
C SER A 198 -22.56 -25.65 0.61
N LEU A 199 -21.60 -24.78 0.30
CA LEU A 199 -21.52 -23.43 0.88
C LEU A 199 -22.75 -22.59 0.52
N TYR A 200 -23.13 -22.56 -0.76
CA TYR A 200 -24.29 -21.81 -1.24
C TYR A 200 -25.58 -22.20 -0.51
N ASN A 201 -25.80 -23.49 -0.28
CA ASN A 201 -26.98 -23.99 0.42
C ASN A 201 -27.07 -23.52 1.88
N ASP A 202 -25.94 -23.19 2.52
CA ASP A 202 -25.88 -22.74 3.91
C ASP A 202 -25.91 -21.20 4.05
N LEU A 203 -25.79 -20.46 2.94
CA LEU A 203 -25.72 -19.00 2.96
C LEU A 203 -27.11 -18.35 2.83
N PRO A 204 -27.36 -17.25 3.56
CA PRO A 204 -28.52 -16.40 3.29
C PRO A 204 -28.50 -15.89 1.83
N PRO A 205 -29.63 -15.87 1.11
CA PRO A 205 -29.66 -15.57 -0.33
C PRO A 205 -29.39 -14.10 -0.66
N ASP A 206 -29.49 -13.20 0.31
CA ASP A 206 -29.35 -11.76 0.14
C ASP A 206 -27.89 -11.29 0.09
N ILE A 207 -26.97 -12.06 0.66
CA ILE A 207 -25.55 -11.68 0.74
C ILE A 207 -24.87 -11.74 -0.65
N PRO A 208 -23.91 -10.84 -0.94
CA PRO A 208 -23.22 -10.82 -2.22
C PRO A 208 -22.54 -12.14 -2.61
N LEU A 209 -21.98 -12.86 -1.63
CA LEU A 209 -21.31 -14.14 -1.84
C LEU A 209 -22.27 -15.20 -2.38
N ALA A 210 -23.48 -15.32 -1.83
CA ALA A 210 -24.48 -16.26 -2.31
C ALA A 210 -24.86 -15.98 -3.77
N LYS A 211 -25.06 -14.68 -4.11
CA LYS A 211 -25.37 -14.25 -5.48
C LYS A 211 -24.23 -14.52 -6.47
N MET A 212 -22.99 -14.43 -6.01
CA MET A 212 -21.81 -14.76 -6.82
C MET A 212 -21.73 -16.27 -7.08
N LEU A 213 -21.86 -17.09 -6.03
CA LEU A 213 -21.84 -18.56 -6.15
C LEU A 213 -22.99 -19.08 -7.02
N ALA A 214 -24.19 -18.49 -6.91
CA ALA A 214 -25.32 -18.84 -7.77
C ALA A 214 -25.01 -18.67 -9.27
N ARG A 215 -24.30 -17.60 -9.65
CA ARG A 215 -23.87 -17.38 -11.05
C ARG A 215 -22.80 -18.37 -11.48
N GLN A 216 -21.90 -18.73 -10.58
CA GLN A 216 -20.79 -19.63 -10.85
C GLN A 216 -21.22 -21.11 -10.94
N LEU A 217 -22.27 -21.49 -10.21
CA LEU A 217 -22.86 -22.83 -10.19
C LEU A 217 -23.95 -23.01 -11.27
N ALA A 218 -24.24 -21.97 -12.06
CA ALA A 218 -25.18 -22.08 -13.16
C ALA A 218 -24.65 -23.06 -14.23
N PRO A 219 -25.53 -23.89 -14.84
CA PRO A 219 -25.16 -24.91 -15.82
C PRO A 219 -24.69 -24.35 -17.15
#